data_AF-A0A6B2L093-F1
#
_entry.id   AF-A0A6B2L093-F1
#
_cell.length_a   1.000
_cell.length_b   1.000
_cell.length_c   1.000
_cell.angle_alpha   90.00
_cell.angle_beta   90.00
_cell.angle_gamma   90.00
#
_symmetry.space_group_name_H-M   'P 1'
#
loop_
_entity.id
_entity.type
_entity.pdbx_description
1 polymer ?
#
loop_
_entity_poly.entity_id
_entity_poly.type
_entity_poly.pdbx_seq_one_letter_code
_entity_poly.pdbx_strand_id
1 'polypeptide(L)'
;MNSLELSQFQKQFDFSINGAYHSFISDLFSFQKSGDLYYSMTAASICIPFLEAFLGEWIREHHKVNVEPVQTNTTTAPRIPRRMTELLDMPQLKEILSPIMLLIIKISIGPPPGLNIRNLLWHGFLSDGEFQIEITSLLILLICQLLHQNRSTFGHLSVIKKKNIQEWIDKLKFSVSCNIFGEGREGELNSIEPLLNKSFFIIPSQKSQWRLAFSFLKKQENYLSTIVLIPLLEHSIRRVFAVSNECGSRVLTARVHSLMTTMDTLLDDFIETTPNLIFNEFGQNIMHILHDLFIAKQGPRIRDLIAHGVVEETTIPTYFSNCLAALAIYLCLKYDVDNNGLKDYFKIYNSDLLERVVDFVENYKPLFHPKSYQLRTVNEIYKRWIVLQNLCNEPDITPEPLTPEMIHYRDSFISCLEHPYFATNSNEKDYEYSFDVTMGKDQSRVLVLVSKIQERILKIIEELISSYETLKQRIEGFNSSKSQRQNFFLLQRNISHFSWFIQFSMISLEAILHTQKHDLIDQLLEWLEQYGKAMGLVHTRISKNEYAATKEMFELIVGQDDQNMKLVSSREKKLIAGTAPLLEKIFLPPKE
;
A
#
# COMPACT_ATOMS: atom_id res chain seq x y z
N MET A 1 -10.03 -11.70 36.56
CA MET A 1 -10.29 -10.58 37.50
C MET A 1 -11.73 -10.18 37.35
N ASN A 2 -12.46 -10.00 38.44
CA ASN A 2 -13.79 -9.37 38.36
C ASN A 2 -13.66 -7.87 38.01
N SER A 3 -14.74 -7.22 37.58
CA SER A 3 -14.73 -5.81 37.15
C SER A 3 -14.25 -4.83 38.24
N LEU A 4 -14.41 -5.21 39.51
CA LEU A 4 -14.01 -4.43 40.68
C LEU A 4 -12.48 -4.49 40.89
N GLU A 5 -11.89 -5.68 40.83
CA GLU A 5 -10.44 -5.91 40.90
C GLU A 5 -9.71 -5.22 39.74
N LEU A 6 -10.26 -5.30 38.54
CA LEU A 6 -9.71 -4.66 37.35
C LEU A 6 -9.69 -3.12 37.51
N SER A 7 -10.75 -2.55 38.09
CA SER A 7 -10.87 -1.11 38.33
C SER A 7 -9.94 -0.63 39.45
N GLN A 8 -9.70 -1.44 40.49
CA GLN A 8 -8.73 -1.15 41.55
C GLN A 8 -7.29 -1.24 41.03
N PHE A 9 -6.98 -2.26 40.22
CA PHE A 9 -5.68 -2.41 39.57
C PHE A 9 -5.40 -1.25 38.62
N GLN A 10 -6.36 -0.88 37.76
CA GLN A 10 -6.23 0.27 36.85
C GLN A 10 -5.89 1.55 37.63
N LYS A 11 -6.59 1.83 38.74
CA LYS A 11 -6.30 3.00 39.59
C LYS A 11 -4.90 2.98 40.19
N GLN A 12 -4.39 1.82 40.60
CA GLN A 12 -3.01 1.68 41.10
C GLN A 12 -1.98 1.84 39.99
N PHE A 13 -2.30 1.37 38.79
CA PHE A 13 -1.42 1.38 37.63
C PHE A 13 -1.33 2.76 36.97
N ASP A 14 -2.45 3.49 36.88
CA ASP A 14 -2.58 4.84 36.35
C ASP A 14 -1.68 5.86 37.07
N PHE A 15 -1.34 5.61 38.33
CA PHE A 15 -0.43 6.44 39.12
C PHE A 15 1.06 6.29 38.70
N SER A 16 1.39 5.28 37.87
CA SER A 16 2.76 4.79 37.68
C SER A 16 3.32 4.90 36.24
N ILE A 17 2.53 5.27 35.24
CA ILE A 17 2.96 5.34 33.82
C ILE A 17 3.02 6.79 33.31
N ASN A 18 3.99 7.07 32.42
CA ASN A 18 4.01 8.28 31.61
C ASN A 18 2.79 8.35 30.67
N GLY A 19 2.13 9.51 30.59
CA GLY A 19 0.83 9.70 29.92
C GLY A 19 0.69 9.23 28.47
N ALA A 20 1.78 8.93 27.75
CA ALA A 20 1.75 8.46 26.36
C ALA A 20 1.07 7.08 26.16
N TYR A 21 1.08 6.20 27.17
CA TYR A 21 0.44 4.86 27.08
C TYR A 21 -0.80 4.73 27.98
N HIS A 22 -1.16 5.78 28.72
CA HIS A 22 -2.27 5.74 29.68
C HIS A 22 -3.62 5.55 28.99
N SER A 23 -3.90 6.31 27.92
CA SER A 23 -5.13 6.16 27.13
C SER A 23 -5.27 4.76 26.54
N PHE A 24 -4.20 4.25 25.91
CA PHE A 24 -4.16 2.90 25.34
C PHE A 24 -4.52 1.80 26.36
N ILE A 25 -3.89 1.84 27.55
CA ILE A 25 -4.17 0.86 28.59
C ILE A 25 -5.58 1.00 29.15
N SER A 26 -6.06 2.24 29.31
CA SER A 26 -7.43 2.51 29.74
C SER A 26 -8.46 1.94 28.75
N ASP A 27 -8.21 2.09 27.45
CA ASP A 27 -9.08 1.57 26.39
C ASP A 27 -9.11 0.03 26.41
N LEU A 28 -7.96 -0.63 26.57
CA LEU A 28 -7.88 -2.09 26.73
C LEU A 28 -8.65 -2.58 27.96
N PHE A 29 -8.53 -1.89 29.09
CA PHE A 29 -9.32 -2.20 30.28
C PHE A 29 -10.81 -1.97 30.06
N SER A 30 -11.21 -0.97 29.28
CA SER A 30 -12.62 -0.73 28.96
C SER A 30 -13.23 -1.89 28.18
N PHE A 31 -12.51 -2.44 27.19
CA PHE A 31 -12.93 -3.63 26.46
C PHE A 31 -13.06 -4.83 27.39
N GLN A 32 -12.11 -5.01 28.30
CA GLN A 32 -12.14 -6.12 29.23
C GLN A 32 -13.26 -6.01 30.28
N LYS A 33 -13.60 -4.78 30.72
CA LYS A 33 -14.69 -4.52 31.68
C LYS A 33 -16.06 -4.85 31.13
N SER A 34 -16.24 -4.86 29.80
CA SER A 34 -17.50 -5.26 29.19
C SER A 34 -17.89 -6.71 29.55
N GLY A 35 -16.91 -7.56 29.87
CA GLY A 35 -17.11 -9.00 30.07
C GLY A 35 -17.49 -9.74 28.79
N ASP A 36 -17.52 -9.04 27.65
CA ASP A 36 -17.90 -9.59 26.36
C ASP A 36 -16.67 -10.24 25.69
N LEU A 37 -16.86 -11.48 25.26
CA LEU A 37 -15.81 -12.30 24.66
C LEU A 37 -15.17 -11.64 23.43
N TYR A 38 -15.98 -10.99 22.58
CA TYR A 38 -15.54 -10.44 21.30
C TYR A 38 -14.76 -9.15 21.48
N TYR A 39 -15.17 -8.31 22.43
CA TYR A 39 -14.36 -7.17 22.85
C TYR A 39 -13.03 -7.64 23.46
N SER A 40 -13.03 -8.74 24.22
CA SER A 40 -11.80 -9.33 24.73
C SER A 40 -10.88 -9.86 23.62
N MET A 41 -11.41 -10.54 22.60
CA MET A 41 -10.64 -10.97 21.43
C MET A 41 -10.08 -9.79 20.62
N THR A 42 -10.87 -8.72 20.49
CA THR A 42 -10.44 -7.47 19.83
C THR A 42 -9.28 -6.84 20.60
N ALA A 43 -9.40 -6.75 21.93
CA ALA A 43 -8.34 -6.27 22.79
C ALA A 43 -7.07 -7.13 22.70
N ALA A 44 -7.19 -8.47 22.68
CA ALA A 44 -6.04 -9.35 22.47
C ALA A 44 -5.36 -9.13 21.11
N SER A 45 -6.16 -8.88 20.06
CA SER A 45 -5.68 -8.56 18.71
C SER A 45 -4.96 -7.21 18.63
N ILE A 46 -5.14 -6.33 19.62
CA ILE A 46 -4.41 -5.07 19.78
C ILE A 46 -3.17 -5.25 20.68
N CYS A 47 -3.31 -5.99 21.78
CA CYS A 47 -2.23 -6.24 22.75
C CYS A 47 -1.03 -6.95 22.11
N ILE A 48 -1.27 -7.97 21.29
CA ILE A 48 -0.20 -8.79 20.71
C ILE A 48 0.67 -7.98 19.75
N PRO A 49 0.12 -7.27 18.74
CA PRO A 49 0.93 -6.41 17.88
C PRO A 49 1.61 -5.27 18.63
N PHE A 50 0.96 -4.71 19.66
CA PHE A 50 1.59 -3.72 20.54
C PHE A 50 2.86 -4.29 21.20
N LEU A 51 2.77 -5.48 21.80
CA LEU A 51 3.92 -6.17 22.40
C LEU A 51 5.04 -6.41 21.38
N GLU A 52 4.69 -6.86 20.18
CA GLU A 52 5.65 -7.11 19.10
C GLU A 52 6.39 -5.82 18.68
N ALA A 53 5.65 -4.74 18.42
CA ALA A 53 6.23 -3.46 18.05
C ALA A 53 7.07 -2.86 19.20
N PHE A 54 6.57 -2.97 20.43
CA PHE A 54 7.23 -2.46 21.62
C PHE A 54 8.59 -3.12 21.87
N LEU A 55 8.63 -4.46 21.87
CA LEU A 55 9.88 -5.22 22.04
C LEU A 55 10.85 -4.93 20.89
N GLY A 56 10.35 -4.81 19.67
CA GLY A 56 11.17 -4.50 18.49
C GLY A 56 11.81 -3.10 18.53
N GLU A 57 11.11 -2.09 19.03
CA GLU A 57 11.69 -0.75 19.24
C GLU A 57 12.69 -0.73 20.39
N TRP A 58 12.40 -1.42 21.50
CA TRP A 58 13.34 -1.48 22.62
C TRP A 58 14.69 -2.06 22.19
N ILE A 59 14.70 -3.15 21.42
CA ILE A 59 15.94 -3.76 20.91
C ILE A 59 16.72 -2.77 20.04
N ARG A 60 16.05 -1.99 19.18
CA ARG A 60 16.73 -0.97 18.35
C ARG A 60 17.49 0.04 19.18
N GLU A 61 16.83 0.55 20.21
CA GLU A 61 17.35 1.63 21.02
C GLU A 61 18.45 1.13 21.96
N HIS A 62 18.29 -0.09 22.51
CA HIS A 62 19.36 -0.76 23.25
C HIS A 62 20.63 -0.95 22.41
N HIS A 63 20.49 -1.30 21.13
CA HIS A 63 21.63 -1.42 20.22
C HIS A 63 22.30 -0.08 19.88
N LYS A 64 21.54 1.02 19.81
CA LYS A 64 22.13 2.36 19.57
C LYS A 64 22.96 2.86 20.73
N VAL A 65 22.59 2.50 21.96
CA VAL A 65 23.27 2.96 23.18
C VAL A 65 24.55 2.17 23.45
N ASN A 66 24.57 0.87 23.14
CA ASN A 66 25.67 -0.03 23.52
C ASN A 66 26.69 -0.33 22.41
N VAL A 67 26.54 0.25 21.21
CA VAL A 67 27.53 0.17 20.14
C VAL A 67 28.22 1.54 20.03
N GLU A 68 29.43 1.68 20.59
CA GLU A 68 30.29 2.83 20.30
C GLU A 68 30.53 2.95 18.77
N PRO A 69 30.72 4.17 18.23
CA PRO A 69 31.03 4.36 16.81
C PRO A 69 32.47 3.89 16.54
N VAL A 70 32.66 2.58 16.45
CA VAL A 70 33.92 1.99 16.00
C VAL A 70 34.04 2.26 14.50
N GLN A 71 35.11 2.94 14.11
CA GLN A 71 35.52 3.24 12.73
C GLN A 71 35.82 1.95 11.93
N THR A 72 34.79 1.17 11.63
CA THR A 72 34.87 0.07 10.67
C THR A 72 33.80 0.31 9.60
N ASN A 73 34.23 0.35 8.34
CA ASN A 73 33.44 0.66 7.14
C ASN A 73 32.40 -0.42 6.77
N THR A 74 31.78 -1.07 7.76
CA THR A 74 30.70 -2.04 7.56
C THR A 74 29.49 -1.61 8.39
N THR A 75 28.83 -0.56 7.91
CA THR A 75 27.54 -0.06 8.40
C THR A 75 26.41 -1.00 7.98
N THR A 76 26.20 -2.08 8.73
CA THR A 76 24.89 -2.75 8.71
C THR A 76 24.30 -2.70 10.11
N ALA A 77 23.34 -1.80 10.30
CA ALA A 77 22.51 -1.78 11.51
C ALA A 77 22.00 -3.20 11.83
N PRO A 78 21.91 -3.60 13.11
CA PRO A 78 21.47 -4.93 13.48
C PRO A 78 20.10 -5.21 12.85
N ARG A 79 20.01 -6.31 12.10
CA ARG A 79 18.77 -6.73 11.44
C ARG A 79 17.81 -7.24 12.51
N ILE A 80 16.88 -6.39 12.92
CA ILE A 80 15.80 -6.79 13.82
C ILE A 80 15.02 -7.92 13.14
N PRO A 81 14.80 -9.04 13.83
CA PRO A 81 14.02 -10.11 13.29
C PRO A 81 12.61 -9.63 12.92
N ARG A 82 12.10 -10.12 11.78
CA ARG A 82 10.75 -9.75 11.30
C ARG A 82 9.67 -10.63 11.92
N ARG A 83 10.04 -11.76 12.52
CA ARG A 83 9.12 -12.70 13.15
C ARG A 83 9.19 -12.55 14.66
N MET A 84 8.03 -12.49 15.31
CA MET A 84 7.92 -12.48 16.77
C MET A 84 8.67 -13.65 17.42
N THR A 85 8.68 -14.83 16.83
CA THR A 85 9.44 -15.98 17.36
C THR A 85 10.94 -15.72 17.41
N GLU A 86 11.49 -15.18 16.32
CA GLU A 86 12.91 -14.82 16.24
C GLU A 86 13.23 -13.66 17.19
N LEU A 87 12.31 -12.70 17.34
CA LEU A 87 12.44 -11.61 18.31
C LEU A 87 12.55 -12.15 19.74
N LEU A 88 11.68 -13.08 20.12
CA LEU A 88 11.65 -13.70 21.45
C LEU A 88 12.86 -14.59 21.76
N ASP A 89 13.63 -14.99 20.74
CA ASP A 89 14.86 -15.75 20.91
C ASP A 89 16.11 -14.86 21.04
N MET A 90 15.97 -13.54 20.89
CA MET A 90 17.09 -12.61 21.03
C MET A 90 17.63 -12.60 22.47
N PRO A 91 18.94 -12.79 22.68
CA PRO A 91 19.54 -12.83 24.02
C PRO A 91 19.33 -11.51 24.79
N GLN A 92 19.28 -10.38 24.08
CA GLN A 92 19.07 -9.04 24.63
C GLN A 92 17.74 -8.92 25.38
N LEU A 93 16.71 -9.69 25.00
CA LEU A 93 15.43 -9.66 25.70
C LEU A 93 15.50 -10.21 27.13
N LYS A 94 16.51 -11.05 27.44
CA LYS A 94 16.72 -11.55 28.82
C LYS A 94 17.12 -10.44 29.79
N GLU A 95 17.51 -9.27 29.28
CA GLU A 95 17.88 -8.10 30.08
C GLU A 95 16.66 -7.32 30.57
N ILE A 96 15.52 -7.39 29.86
CA ILE A 96 14.27 -6.70 30.23
C ILE A 96 13.12 -7.61 30.63
N LEU A 97 13.13 -8.86 30.17
CA LEU A 97 12.11 -9.84 30.50
C LEU A 97 12.71 -10.86 31.45
N SER A 98 12.05 -11.05 32.59
CA SER A 98 12.38 -12.18 33.45
C SER A 98 12.21 -13.51 32.68
N PRO A 99 12.95 -14.57 33.03
CA PRO A 99 12.80 -15.87 32.38
C PRO A 99 11.36 -16.38 32.35
N ILE A 100 10.59 -16.10 33.41
CA ILE A 100 9.17 -16.47 33.53
C ILE A 100 8.31 -15.67 32.54
N MET A 101 8.48 -14.35 32.46
CA MET A 101 7.72 -13.53 31.50
C MET A 101 8.03 -13.93 30.05
N LEU A 102 9.30 -14.18 29.74
CA LEU A 102 9.71 -14.64 28.42
C LEU A 102 9.08 -16.00 28.08
N LEU A 103 9.04 -16.93 29.03
CA LEU A 103 8.37 -18.22 28.87
C LEU A 103 6.87 -18.07 28.62
N ILE A 104 6.18 -17.23 29.41
CA ILE A 104 4.74 -16.98 29.25
C ILE A 104 4.44 -16.39 27.87
N ILE A 105 5.22 -15.40 27.43
CA ILE A 105 5.05 -14.78 26.10
C ILE A 105 5.30 -15.81 24.99
N LYS A 106 6.34 -16.66 25.11
CA LYS A 106 6.63 -17.72 24.14
C LYS A 106 5.53 -18.78 24.05
N ILE A 107 4.97 -19.20 25.19
CA ILE A 107 3.88 -20.18 25.20
C ILE A 107 2.60 -19.57 24.62
N SER A 108 2.30 -18.30 24.93
CA SER A 108 1.04 -17.66 24.55
C SER A 108 1.03 -17.18 23.08
N ILE A 109 2.07 -16.47 22.66
CA ILE A 109 2.15 -15.73 21.39
C ILE A 109 3.12 -16.39 20.41
N GLY A 110 4.03 -17.23 20.90
CA GLY A 110 5.17 -17.76 20.17
C GLY A 110 4.85 -18.90 19.18
N PRO A 111 5.81 -19.82 18.95
CA PRO A 111 5.80 -20.71 17.78
C PRO A 111 4.65 -21.74 17.83
N PRO A 112 4.39 -22.45 16.70
CA PRO A 112 3.31 -23.44 16.59
C PRO A 112 3.19 -24.50 17.70
N PRO A 113 4.27 -24.92 18.39
CA PRO A 113 4.14 -25.83 19.54
C PRO A 113 3.49 -25.22 20.80
N GLY A 114 3.32 -23.90 20.87
CA GLY A 114 2.59 -23.21 21.95
C GLY A 114 1.11 -22.98 21.61
N LEU A 115 0.43 -22.14 22.40
CA LEU A 115 -0.96 -21.73 22.13
C LEU A 115 -1.09 -20.98 20.80
N ASN A 116 -0.04 -20.24 20.41
CA ASN A 116 0.02 -19.54 19.12
C ASN A 116 -1.19 -18.59 18.90
N ILE A 117 -1.62 -17.91 19.96
CA ILE A 117 -2.84 -17.07 19.97
C ILE A 117 -2.77 -15.97 18.91
N ARG A 118 -1.57 -15.45 18.62
CA ARG A 118 -1.34 -14.48 17.55
C ARG A 118 -1.89 -14.96 16.22
N ASN A 119 -1.47 -16.14 15.78
CA ASN A 119 -1.86 -16.66 14.47
C ASN A 119 -3.33 -17.13 14.50
N LEU A 120 -3.80 -17.69 15.61
CA LEU A 120 -5.21 -18.07 15.75
C LEU A 120 -6.17 -16.87 15.64
N LEU A 121 -5.86 -15.75 16.28
CA LEU A 121 -6.64 -14.51 16.19
C LEU A 121 -6.55 -13.89 14.78
N TRP A 122 -5.33 -13.65 14.30
CA TRP A 122 -5.11 -12.90 13.05
C TRP A 122 -5.49 -13.66 11.77
N HIS A 123 -5.63 -14.98 11.84
CA HIS A 123 -6.14 -15.81 10.75
C HIS A 123 -7.61 -16.23 10.93
N GLY A 124 -8.27 -15.69 11.97
CA GLY A 124 -9.71 -15.82 12.19
C GLY A 124 -10.15 -17.21 12.67
N PHE A 125 -9.26 -18.05 13.19
CA PHE A 125 -9.60 -19.43 13.58
C PHE A 125 -10.45 -19.53 14.84
N LEU A 126 -10.38 -18.53 15.72
CA LEU A 126 -11.10 -18.54 16.99
C LEU A 126 -12.56 -18.11 16.82
N SER A 127 -13.46 -18.93 17.34
CA SER A 127 -14.90 -18.69 17.35
C SER A 127 -15.49 -18.73 18.78
N ASP A 128 -16.81 -18.61 18.88
CA ASP A 128 -17.54 -18.62 20.14
C ASP A 128 -17.15 -19.81 21.04
N GLY A 129 -16.67 -19.51 22.24
CA GLY A 129 -16.30 -20.52 23.25
C GLY A 129 -14.90 -21.12 23.12
N GLU A 130 -14.13 -20.78 22.09
CA GLU A 130 -12.74 -21.26 21.90
C GLU A 130 -11.70 -20.32 22.51
N PHE A 131 -12.06 -19.04 22.72
CA PHE A 131 -11.20 -18.05 23.33
C PHE A 131 -11.55 -17.83 24.82
N GLN A 132 -10.52 -17.64 25.65
CA GLN A 132 -10.67 -17.38 27.07
C GLN A 132 -10.34 -15.92 27.38
N ILE A 133 -11.26 -15.21 28.03
CA ILE A 133 -11.15 -13.78 28.40
C ILE A 133 -9.92 -13.54 29.31
N GLU A 134 -9.51 -14.56 30.06
CA GLU A 134 -8.33 -14.57 30.91
C GLU A 134 -7.04 -14.39 30.12
N ILE A 135 -6.97 -14.84 28.86
CA ILE A 135 -5.81 -14.65 27.99
C ILE A 135 -5.57 -13.16 27.76
N THR A 136 -6.62 -12.40 27.45
CA THR A 136 -6.53 -10.94 27.31
C THR A 136 -6.11 -10.27 28.60
N SER A 137 -6.64 -10.72 29.74
CA SER A 137 -6.23 -10.20 31.05
C SER A 137 -4.74 -10.42 31.29
N LEU A 138 -4.24 -11.62 30.98
CA LEU A 138 -2.82 -11.96 31.09
C LEU A 138 -1.97 -11.06 30.19
N LEU A 139 -2.38 -10.85 28.93
CA LEU A 139 -1.67 -9.98 27.99
C LEU A 139 -1.61 -8.53 28.48
N ILE A 140 -2.72 -7.98 28.99
CA ILE A 140 -2.75 -6.64 29.57
C ILE A 140 -1.80 -6.57 30.77
N LEU A 141 -1.86 -7.53 31.69
CA LEU A 141 -0.96 -7.57 32.85
C LEU A 141 0.53 -7.67 32.46
N LEU A 142 0.85 -8.44 31.42
CA LEU A 142 2.22 -8.52 30.90
C LEU A 142 2.70 -7.19 30.34
N ILE A 143 1.87 -6.51 29.55
CA ILE A 143 2.15 -5.15 29.05
C ILE A 143 2.35 -4.20 30.23
N CYS A 144 1.45 -4.25 31.21
CA CYS A 144 1.51 -3.40 32.39
C CYS A 144 2.83 -3.58 33.15
N GLN A 145 3.21 -4.84 33.41
CA GLN A 145 4.44 -5.20 34.09
C GLN A 145 5.68 -4.73 33.30
N LEU A 146 5.68 -4.92 31.99
CA LEU A 146 6.76 -4.50 31.09
C LEU A 146 7.00 -3.00 31.15
N LEU A 147 5.92 -2.21 31.04
CA LEU A 147 5.96 -0.75 31.11
C LEU A 147 6.43 -0.27 32.49
N HIS A 148 5.98 -0.93 33.56
CA HIS A 148 6.34 -0.58 34.92
C HIS A 148 7.83 -0.84 35.24
N GLN A 149 8.34 -2.04 34.93
CA GLN A 149 9.70 -2.47 35.29
C GLN A 149 10.81 -1.62 34.67
N ASN A 150 10.50 -0.95 33.57
CA ASN A 150 11.50 -0.32 32.73
C ASN A 150 11.16 1.17 32.49
N ARG A 151 10.38 1.77 33.39
CA ARG A 151 9.87 3.15 33.30
C ARG A 151 10.98 4.18 33.04
N SER A 152 12.16 4.00 33.64
CA SER A 152 13.33 4.88 33.47
C SER A 152 13.91 4.81 32.05
N THR A 153 14.05 3.60 31.49
CA THR A 153 14.53 3.37 30.12
C THR A 153 13.48 3.79 29.09
N PHE A 154 12.19 3.58 29.40
CA PHE A 154 11.06 3.86 28.51
C PHE A 154 10.58 5.32 28.52
N GLY A 155 10.95 6.12 29.53
CA GLY A 155 10.61 7.55 29.56
C GLY A 155 11.20 8.35 28.39
N HIS A 156 12.28 7.85 27.80
CA HIS A 156 12.96 8.44 26.63
C HIS A 156 12.58 7.80 25.29
N LEU A 157 11.90 6.63 25.33
CA LEU A 157 11.44 5.97 24.11
C LEU A 157 10.25 6.75 23.58
N SER A 158 10.54 7.65 22.63
CA SER A 158 9.53 8.27 21.78
C SER A 158 8.57 7.16 21.36
N VAL A 159 7.28 7.37 21.64
CA VAL A 159 6.12 6.56 21.22
C VAL A 159 6.49 5.70 20.02
N ILE A 160 6.29 4.37 20.13
CA ILE A 160 6.52 3.38 19.06
C ILE A 160 6.31 4.05 17.71
N LYS A 161 7.33 4.06 16.84
CA LYS A 161 7.25 4.75 15.55
C LYS A 161 6.20 4.08 14.69
N LYS A 162 4.98 4.58 14.82
CA LYS A 162 3.81 4.15 14.07
C LYS A 162 3.81 4.86 12.72
N LYS A 163 3.40 4.13 11.69
CA LYS A 163 3.23 4.66 10.34
C LYS A 163 1.85 5.29 10.24
N ASN A 164 1.81 6.47 9.64
CA ASN A 164 0.58 7.12 9.26
C ASN A 164 0.09 6.50 7.93
N ILE A 165 -1.02 5.74 7.98
CA ILE A 165 -1.55 5.08 6.77
C ILE A 165 -2.22 6.09 5.81
N GLN A 166 -2.67 7.24 6.31
CA GLN A 166 -3.24 8.30 5.47
C GLN A 166 -2.25 8.76 4.40
N GLU A 167 -0.95 8.70 4.66
CA GLU A 167 0.09 9.01 3.68
C GLU A 167 -0.02 8.17 2.39
N TRP A 168 -0.55 6.95 2.43
CA TRP A 168 -0.72 6.14 1.21
C TRP A 168 -1.84 6.68 0.33
N ILE A 169 -2.93 7.16 0.92
CA ILE A 169 -4.01 7.81 0.19
C ILE A 169 -3.53 9.17 -0.31
N ASP A 170 -2.80 9.92 0.51
CA ASP A 170 -2.25 11.22 0.12
C ASP A 170 -1.24 11.09 -1.03
N LYS A 171 -0.42 10.02 -1.02
CA LYS A 171 0.53 9.67 -2.09
C LYS A 171 -0.14 9.35 -3.42
N LEU A 172 -1.41 8.95 -3.41
CA LEU A 172 -2.12 8.77 -4.67
C LEU A 172 -2.27 10.11 -5.39
N LYS A 173 -2.17 11.27 -4.72
CA LYS A 173 -2.25 12.63 -5.32
C LYS A 173 -3.57 12.93 -6.06
N PHE A 174 -4.55 12.04 -6.00
CA PHE A 174 -5.90 12.23 -6.53
C PHE A 174 -6.95 11.91 -5.46
N SER A 175 -8.14 12.48 -5.61
CA SER A 175 -9.25 12.21 -4.69
C SER A 175 -9.69 10.76 -4.83
N VAL A 176 -9.37 9.95 -3.81
CA VAL A 176 -9.92 8.62 -3.65
C VAL A 176 -11.09 8.71 -2.69
N SER A 177 -12.31 8.72 -3.22
CA SER A 177 -13.51 8.58 -2.40
C SER A 177 -14.07 7.17 -2.55
N CYS A 178 -14.51 6.63 -1.42
CA CYS A 178 -15.25 5.39 -1.34
C CYS A 178 -16.60 5.72 -0.70
N ASN A 179 -17.46 6.39 -1.46
CA ASN A 179 -18.77 6.88 -1.02
C ASN A 179 -19.82 5.75 -1.00
N ILE A 180 -19.46 4.63 -0.40
CA ILE A 180 -20.33 3.45 -0.30
C ILE A 180 -21.41 3.65 0.77
N PHE A 181 -21.04 4.30 1.87
CA PHE A 181 -21.95 4.58 2.98
C PHE A 181 -22.31 6.07 2.97
N GLY A 182 -23.61 6.37 3.03
CA GLY A 182 -24.15 7.73 3.01
C GLY A 182 -24.15 8.38 4.40
N GLU A 183 -24.79 9.55 4.50
CA GLU A 183 -25.03 10.23 5.78
C GLU A 183 -25.87 9.37 6.76
N GLY A 184 -26.72 8.49 6.22
CA GLY A 184 -27.52 7.51 6.98
C GLY A 184 -26.82 6.19 7.29
N ARG A 185 -25.48 6.15 7.35
CA ARG A 185 -24.66 4.93 7.51
C ARG A 185 -25.17 3.94 8.56
N GLU A 186 -25.61 4.41 9.72
CA GLU A 186 -26.08 3.53 10.79
C GLU A 186 -27.32 2.74 10.36
N GLY A 187 -28.31 3.41 9.77
CA GLY A 187 -29.51 2.77 9.23
C GLY A 187 -29.19 1.81 8.09
N GLU A 188 -28.30 2.23 7.18
CA GLU A 188 -27.81 1.39 6.08
C GLU A 188 -27.17 0.10 6.59
N LEU A 189 -26.27 0.18 7.58
CA LEU A 189 -25.61 -0.97 8.18
C LEU A 189 -26.52 -1.77 9.14
N ASN A 190 -27.64 -1.24 9.58
CA ASN A 190 -28.68 -2.04 10.26
C ASN A 190 -29.46 -2.89 9.25
N SER A 191 -29.62 -2.41 8.01
CA SER A 191 -30.37 -3.11 6.96
C SER A 191 -29.71 -4.39 6.45
N ILE A 192 -28.40 -4.57 6.67
CA ILE A 192 -27.65 -5.78 6.22
C ILE A 192 -27.79 -6.97 7.15
N GLU A 193 -28.40 -6.82 8.33
CA GLU A 193 -28.52 -7.89 9.33
C GLU A 193 -29.21 -9.17 8.78
N PRO A 194 -30.29 -9.09 7.97
CA PRO A 194 -30.88 -10.29 7.35
C PRO A 194 -29.88 -11.02 6.43
N LEU A 195 -29.03 -10.29 5.71
CA LEU A 195 -28.02 -10.85 4.83
C LEU A 195 -26.94 -11.61 5.61
N LEU A 196 -26.45 -11.02 6.72
CA LEU A 196 -25.45 -11.68 7.58
C LEU A 196 -25.97 -13.00 8.18
N ASN A 197 -27.29 -13.12 8.37
CA ASN A 197 -27.89 -14.34 8.92
C ASN A 197 -28.05 -15.45 7.88
N LYS A 198 -28.29 -15.09 6.61
CA LYS A 198 -28.56 -16.02 5.53
C LYS A 198 -27.31 -16.46 4.76
N SER A 199 -26.32 -15.59 4.61
CA SER A 199 -25.16 -15.89 3.78
C SER A 199 -24.32 -17.07 4.29
N PHE A 200 -23.97 -18.01 3.40
CA PHE A 200 -23.03 -19.10 3.67
C PHE A 200 -21.57 -18.64 3.81
N PHE A 201 -21.29 -17.41 3.37
CA PHE A 201 -19.99 -16.80 3.56
C PHE A 201 -19.67 -16.61 5.05
N ILE A 202 -20.69 -16.23 5.83
CA ILE A 202 -20.57 -16.03 7.28
C ILE A 202 -20.53 -17.39 7.98
N ILE A 203 -19.44 -17.68 8.68
CA ILE A 203 -19.33 -18.87 9.53
C ILE A 203 -20.29 -18.72 10.72
N PRO A 204 -21.18 -19.70 10.99
CA PRO A 204 -22.20 -19.57 12.03
C PRO A 204 -21.67 -19.18 13.41
N SER A 205 -20.53 -19.75 13.83
CA SER A 205 -19.87 -19.47 15.11
C SER A 205 -19.14 -18.13 15.18
N GLN A 206 -19.17 -17.34 14.10
CA GLN A 206 -18.51 -16.03 14.01
C GLN A 206 -19.51 -14.88 13.81
N LYS A 207 -20.81 -15.17 13.73
CA LYS A 207 -21.85 -14.15 13.43
C LYS A 207 -21.78 -12.94 14.35
N SER A 208 -21.53 -13.15 15.65
CA SER A 208 -21.40 -12.07 16.62
C SER A 208 -20.15 -11.20 16.39
N GLN A 209 -19.02 -11.79 15.97
CA GLN A 209 -17.82 -11.04 15.61
C GLN A 209 -18.06 -10.18 14.37
N TRP A 210 -18.76 -10.70 13.36
CA TRP A 210 -19.19 -9.91 12.20
C TRP A 210 -20.06 -8.72 12.60
N ARG A 211 -21.06 -8.94 13.46
CA ARG A 211 -21.90 -7.85 14.00
C ARG A 211 -21.08 -6.82 14.76
N LEU A 212 -20.12 -7.25 15.57
CA LEU A 212 -19.21 -6.35 16.29
C LEU A 212 -18.41 -5.49 15.30
N ALA A 213 -17.84 -6.10 14.26
CA ALA A 213 -17.08 -5.39 13.21
C ALA A 213 -17.92 -4.28 12.54
N PHE A 214 -19.16 -4.61 12.13
CA PHE A 214 -20.08 -3.62 11.56
C PHE A 214 -20.55 -2.59 12.59
N SER A 215 -20.63 -2.94 13.88
CA SER A 215 -20.96 -1.97 14.93
C SER A 215 -19.87 -0.90 15.11
N PHE A 216 -18.59 -1.29 14.99
CA PHE A 216 -17.48 -0.34 14.97
C PHE A 216 -17.53 0.55 13.73
N LEU A 217 -17.88 -0.01 12.57
CA LEU A 217 -18.06 0.77 11.35
C LEU A 217 -19.18 1.82 11.45
N LYS A 218 -20.30 1.48 12.12
CA LYS A 218 -21.40 2.41 12.42
C LYS A 218 -20.90 3.61 13.24
N LYS A 219 -20.07 3.35 14.24
CA LYS A 219 -19.45 4.37 15.11
C LYS A 219 -18.27 5.11 14.47
N GLN A 220 -17.92 4.78 13.22
CA GLN A 220 -16.74 5.31 12.52
C GLN A 220 -15.40 4.97 13.18
N GLU A 221 -15.36 3.90 13.98
CA GLU A 221 -14.17 3.36 14.61
C GLU A 221 -13.40 2.50 13.59
N ASN A 222 -12.83 3.16 12.56
CA ASN A 222 -12.26 2.52 11.38
C ASN A 222 -11.18 1.47 11.70
N TYR A 223 -10.32 1.76 12.68
CA TYR A 223 -9.27 0.85 13.13
C TYR A 223 -9.84 -0.45 13.73
N LEU A 224 -10.80 -0.31 14.66
CA LEU A 224 -11.41 -1.46 15.33
C LEU A 224 -12.24 -2.31 14.37
N SER A 225 -13.00 -1.67 13.49
CA SER A 225 -13.71 -2.35 12.40
C SER A 225 -12.74 -3.15 11.51
N THR A 226 -11.61 -2.55 11.13
CA THR A 226 -10.59 -3.18 10.29
C THR A 226 -9.93 -4.37 10.98
N ILE A 227 -9.55 -4.25 12.26
CA ILE A 227 -8.96 -5.34 13.05
C ILE A 227 -9.87 -6.56 13.09
N VAL A 228 -11.18 -6.35 13.25
CA VAL A 228 -12.13 -7.45 13.36
C VAL A 228 -12.49 -8.01 11.98
N LEU A 229 -12.70 -7.16 10.96
CA LEU A 229 -13.10 -7.62 9.62
C LEU A 229 -12.03 -8.43 8.90
N ILE A 230 -10.74 -8.06 9.03
CA ILE A 230 -9.66 -8.71 8.25
C ILE A 230 -9.57 -10.22 8.55
N PRO A 231 -9.45 -10.68 9.81
CA PRO A 231 -9.38 -12.11 10.10
C PRO A 231 -10.66 -12.88 9.72
N LEU A 232 -11.83 -12.26 9.87
CA LEU A 232 -13.12 -12.84 9.50
C LEU A 232 -13.25 -13.06 7.99
N LEU A 233 -12.83 -12.06 7.20
CA LEU A 233 -12.71 -12.16 5.75
C LEU A 233 -11.72 -13.25 5.36
N GLU A 234 -10.53 -13.27 5.98
CA GLU A 234 -9.50 -14.26 5.66
C GLU A 234 -9.98 -15.70 5.89
N HIS A 235 -10.66 -15.98 7.01
CA HIS A 235 -11.21 -17.31 7.27
C HIS A 235 -12.34 -17.67 6.27
N SER A 236 -13.24 -16.73 5.99
CA SER A 236 -14.34 -16.97 5.06
C SER A 236 -13.84 -17.19 3.63
N ILE A 237 -12.85 -16.43 3.18
CA ILE A 237 -12.16 -16.62 1.90
C ILE A 237 -11.42 -17.96 1.86
N ARG A 238 -10.77 -18.38 2.96
CA ARG A 238 -10.11 -19.70 3.04
C ARG A 238 -11.10 -20.85 2.81
N ARG A 239 -12.35 -20.74 3.27
CA ARG A 239 -13.39 -21.74 2.99
C ARG A 239 -13.72 -21.78 1.50
N VAL A 240 -13.91 -20.62 0.87
CA VAL A 240 -14.15 -20.54 -0.58
C VAL A 240 -12.97 -21.15 -1.34
N PHE A 241 -11.75 -20.71 -1.05
CA PHE A 241 -10.52 -21.24 -1.64
C PHE A 241 -10.47 -22.77 -1.59
N ALA A 242 -10.77 -23.36 -0.43
CA ALA A 242 -10.68 -24.80 -0.26
C ALA A 242 -11.78 -25.56 -1.00
N VAL A 243 -12.97 -24.98 -1.14
CA VAL A 243 -14.06 -25.54 -1.93
C VAL A 243 -13.72 -25.43 -3.42
N SER A 244 -13.35 -24.24 -3.90
CA SER A 244 -13.03 -24.00 -5.32
C SER A 244 -11.86 -24.85 -5.82
N ASN A 245 -10.88 -25.13 -4.96
CA ASN A 245 -9.70 -25.92 -5.30
C ASN A 245 -9.76 -27.38 -4.82
N GLU A 246 -10.92 -27.85 -4.35
CA GLU A 246 -11.12 -29.22 -3.83
C GLU A 246 -10.09 -29.64 -2.75
N CYS A 247 -9.54 -28.67 -2.02
CA CYS A 247 -8.49 -28.88 -1.03
C CYS A 247 -9.01 -28.65 0.39
N GLY A 248 -10.12 -29.32 0.73
CA GLY A 248 -10.79 -29.19 2.04
C GLY A 248 -9.88 -29.41 3.25
N SER A 249 -8.81 -30.21 3.11
CA SER A 249 -7.79 -30.36 4.14
C SER A 249 -7.04 -29.07 4.48
N ARG A 250 -6.94 -28.11 3.54
CA ARG A 250 -6.26 -26.82 3.71
C ARG A 250 -7.07 -25.75 4.45
N VAL A 251 -8.35 -26.00 4.77
CA VAL A 251 -9.18 -25.10 5.60
C VAL A 251 -8.65 -25.04 7.04
N LEU A 252 -8.17 -26.19 7.57
CA LEU A 252 -7.82 -26.37 8.98
C LEU A 252 -6.35 -26.75 9.22
N THR A 253 -5.51 -26.89 8.18
CA THR A 253 -4.10 -27.29 8.40
C THR A 253 -3.26 -26.15 8.95
N ALA A 254 -3.23 -26.04 10.28
CA ALA A 254 -2.00 -25.75 10.99
C ALA A 254 -1.26 -27.10 11.13
N ARG A 255 -0.32 -27.45 10.23
CA ARG A 255 0.55 -28.60 10.54
C ARG A 255 1.49 -28.17 11.65
N VAL A 256 1.89 -29.09 12.52
CA VAL A 256 2.83 -28.88 13.64
C VAL A 256 4.13 -28.16 13.20
N HIS A 257 4.49 -28.25 11.91
CA HIS A 257 5.64 -27.59 11.29
C HIS A 257 5.32 -26.78 10.02
N SER A 258 4.05 -26.59 9.63
CA SER A 258 3.70 -25.77 8.46
C SER A 258 2.91 -24.55 8.87
N LEU A 259 3.29 -23.41 8.28
CA LEU A 259 2.55 -22.16 8.35
C LEU A 259 1.11 -22.42 7.87
N MET A 260 0.13 -21.84 8.56
CA MET A 260 -1.28 -21.82 8.16
C MET A 260 -1.39 -21.30 6.71
N THR A 261 -2.43 -21.69 5.97
CA THR A 261 -2.68 -21.11 4.63
C THR A 261 -2.91 -19.61 4.80
N THR A 262 -1.88 -18.82 4.47
CA THR A 262 -1.85 -17.35 4.59
C THR A 262 -2.58 -16.70 3.44
N MET A 263 -2.95 -15.42 3.59
CA MET A 263 -3.51 -14.61 2.51
C MET A 263 -2.64 -14.62 1.24
N ASP A 264 -1.32 -14.58 1.37
CA ASP A 264 -0.42 -14.69 0.21
C ASP A 264 -0.62 -16.00 -0.57
N THR A 265 -0.77 -17.13 0.14
CA THR A 265 -1.01 -18.43 -0.49
C THR A 265 -2.43 -18.54 -1.07
N LEU A 266 -3.42 -17.90 -0.44
CA LEU A 266 -4.80 -17.88 -0.95
C LEU A 266 -4.91 -17.14 -2.29
N LEU A 267 -4.05 -16.13 -2.49
CA LEU A 267 -4.05 -15.25 -3.65
C LEU A 267 -2.86 -15.51 -4.60
N ASP A 268 -2.15 -16.63 -4.41
CA ASP A 268 -1.11 -17.07 -5.35
C ASP A 268 -1.76 -17.66 -6.61
N ASP A 269 -1.13 -17.46 -7.76
CA ASP A 269 -1.62 -17.93 -9.07
C ASP A 269 -1.74 -19.45 -9.13
N PHE A 270 -0.85 -20.12 -8.41
CA PHE A 270 -0.73 -21.58 -8.42
C PHE A 270 -0.72 -22.13 -7.00
N ILE A 271 -1.41 -23.25 -6.86
CA ILE A 271 -1.33 -24.11 -5.69
C ILE A 271 -0.36 -25.23 -6.04
N GLU A 272 0.90 -25.09 -5.62
CA GLU A 272 1.99 -25.99 -5.98
C GLU A 272 2.24 -26.05 -7.49
N THR A 273 1.44 -26.83 -8.22
CA THR A 273 1.56 -27.02 -9.68
C THR A 273 0.23 -26.84 -10.42
N THR A 274 -0.88 -26.67 -9.70
CA THR A 274 -2.20 -26.50 -10.30
C THR A 274 -2.64 -25.05 -10.24
N PRO A 275 -3.32 -24.52 -11.28
CA PRO A 275 -3.89 -23.17 -11.23
C PRO A 275 -4.82 -23.01 -10.02
N ASN A 276 -4.76 -21.85 -9.38
CA ASN A 276 -5.67 -21.52 -8.29
C ASN A 276 -7.05 -21.13 -8.83
N LEU A 277 -8.04 -21.98 -8.60
CA LEU A 277 -9.40 -21.82 -9.11
C LEU A 277 -10.22 -20.77 -8.35
N ILE A 278 -9.68 -20.19 -7.27
CA ILE A 278 -10.36 -19.09 -6.57
C ILE A 278 -10.53 -17.86 -7.47
N PHE A 279 -9.63 -17.66 -8.44
CA PHE A 279 -9.71 -16.55 -9.39
C PHE A 279 -10.95 -16.68 -10.28
N ASN A 280 -11.35 -17.90 -10.64
CA ASN A 280 -12.57 -18.15 -11.39
C ASN A 280 -13.81 -17.88 -10.53
N GLU A 281 -13.77 -18.29 -9.26
CA GLU A 281 -14.87 -18.07 -8.33
C GLU A 281 -15.07 -16.56 -8.04
N PHE A 282 -13.99 -15.84 -7.75
CA PHE A 282 -14.06 -14.43 -7.37
C PHE A 282 -14.11 -13.47 -8.56
N GLY A 283 -13.57 -13.84 -9.70
CA GLY A 283 -13.44 -12.96 -10.86
C GLY A 283 -12.46 -11.81 -10.60
N GLN A 284 -12.21 -11.03 -11.65
CA GLN A 284 -11.13 -10.05 -11.68
C GLN A 284 -11.27 -8.95 -10.63
N ASN A 285 -12.48 -8.42 -10.44
CA ASN A 285 -12.67 -7.23 -9.59
C ASN A 285 -12.48 -7.51 -8.11
N ILE A 286 -13.02 -8.63 -7.60
CA ILE A 286 -12.80 -9.07 -6.23
C ILE A 286 -11.30 -9.31 -6.00
N MET A 287 -10.64 -9.98 -6.94
CA MET A 287 -9.21 -10.24 -6.87
C MET A 287 -8.38 -8.95 -6.85
N HIS A 288 -8.74 -7.94 -7.64
CA HIS A 288 -8.12 -6.61 -7.57
C HIS A 288 -8.26 -5.95 -6.19
N ILE A 289 -9.45 -5.98 -5.58
CA ILE A 289 -9.68 -5.44 -4.24
C ILE A 289 -8.80 -6.17 -3.22
N LEU A 290 -8.80 -7.50 -3.25
CA LEU A 290 -8.01 -8.34 -2.33
C LEU A 290 -6.50 -8.05 -2.48
N HIS A 291 -6.02 -7.94 -3.70
CA HIS A 291 -4.63 -7.58 -3.96
C HIS A 291 -4.29 -6.19 -3.42
N ASP A 292 -5.12 -5.18 -3.68
CA ASP A 292 -4.88 -3.81 -3.23
C ASP A 292 -4.86 -3.66 -1.70
N LEU A 293 -5.74 -4.38 -1.01
CA LEU A 293 -5.83 -4.35 0.45
C LEU A 293 -4.68 -5.13 1.11
N PHE A 294 -4.33 -6.30 0.58
CA PHE A 294 -3.49 -7.26 1.30
C PHE A 294 -2.10 -7.50 0.70
N ILE A 295 -1.94 -7.45 -0.62
CA ILE A 295 -0.74 -7.98 -1.30
C ILE A 295 0.09 -6.89 -2.00
N ALA A 296 -0.55 -5.89 -2.60
CA ALA A 296 0.06 -4.93 -3.50
C ALA A 296 1.29 -4.27 -2.86
N LYS A 297 2.45 -4.41 -3.51
CA LYS A 297 3.73 -3.92 -2.96
C LYS A 297 3.76 -2.40 -2.80
N GLN A 298 3.08 -1.70 -3.70
CA GLN A 298 2.90 -0.25 -3.68
C GLN A 298 1.77 0.18 -2.73
N GLY A 299 0.93 -0.76 -2.30
CA GLY A 299 -0.14 -0.54 -1.33
C GLY A 299 0.34 -0.58 0.12
N PRO A 300 -0.55 -0.26 1.07
CA PRO A 300 -0.20 -0.27 2.49
C PRO A 300 0.04 -1.68 3.02
N ARG A 301 -0.50 -2.74 2.37
CA ARG A 301 -0.59 -4.10 2.94
C ARG A 301 -1.15 -4.04 4.36
N ILE A 302 -2.36 -3.51 4.46
CA ILE A 302 -2.94 -3.01 5.71
C ILE A 302 -2.96 -4.07 6.82
N ARG A 303 -3.23 -5.33 6.43
CA ARG A 303 -3.21 -6.49 7.32
C ARG A 303 -1.85 -6.68 7.99
N ASP A 304 -0.76 -6.65 7.23
CA ASP A 304 0.59 -6.84 7.78
C ASP A 304 0.96 -5.70 8.70
N LEU A 305 0.68 -4.45 8.31
CA LEU A 305 1.02 -3.31 9.15
C LEU A 305 0.28 -3.34 10.50
N ILE A 306 -1.02 -3.66 10.50
CA ILE A 306 -1.80 -3.72 11.73
C ILE A 306 -1.39 -4.94 12.58
N ALA A 307 -1.21 -6.12 11.97
CA ALA A 307 -0.82 -7.34 12.69
C ALA A 307 0.56 -7.26 13.35
N HIS A 308 1.42 -6.34 12.91
CA HIS A 308 2.72 -6.05 13.51
C HIS A 308 2.73 -4.79 14.40
N GLY A 309 1.60 -4.10 14.58
CA GLY A 309 1.47 -2.98 15.53
C GLY A 309 2.19 -1.72 15.07
N VAL A 310 2.50 -1.60 13.78
CA VAL A 310 3.29 -0.50 13.21
C VAL A 310 2.42 0.63 12.66
N VAL A 311 1.14 0.70 13.07
CA VAL A 311 0.13 1.62 12.52
C VAL A 311 -0.39 2.56 13.59
N GLU A 312 -0.59 3.82 13.21
CA GLU A 312 -1.31 4.78 14.02
C GLU A 312 -2.81 4.61 13.86
N GLU A 313 -3.49 4.35 14.98
CA GLU A 313 -4.88 3.89 15.04
C GLU A 313 -5.85 4.92 14.46
N THR A 314 -5.59 6.20 14.75
CA THR A 314 -6.36 7.35 14.26
C THR A 314 -6.12 7.64 12.77
N THR A 315 -5.11 7.02 12.16
CA THR A 315 -4.73 7.31 10.77
C THR A 315 -5.32 6.34 9.77
N ILE A 316 -6.07 5.31 10.18
CA ILE A 316 -6.74 4.40 9.23
C ILE A 316 -7.76 5.20 8.42
N PRO A 317 -7.52 5.39 7.12
CA PRO A 317 -8.46 6.12 6.27
C PRO A 317 -9.79 5.38 6.18
N THR A 318 -10.90 6.14 6.21
CA THR A 318 -12.25 5.59 6.01
C THR A 318 -12.39 4.83 4.69
N TYR A 319 -11.55 5.16 3.69
CA TYR A 319 -11.45 4.39 2.46
C TYR A 319 -11.24 2.89 2.70
N PHE A 320 -10.28 2.50 3.54
CA PHE A 320 -9.93 1.08 3.72
C PHE A 320 -10.99 0.32 4.51
N SER A 321 -11.52 0.90 5.58
CA SER A 321 -12.61 0.29 6.34
C SER A 321 -13.88 0.15 5.49
N ASN A 322 -14.21 1.16 4.68
CA ASN A 322 -15.34 1.08 3.77
C ASN A 322 -15.14 0.04 2.67
N CYS A 323 -13.94 -0.03 2.08
CA CYS A 323 -13.60 -1.00 1.03
C CYS A 323 -13.69 -2.45 1.56
N LEU A 324 -13.15 -2.71 2.76
CA LEU A 324 -13.26 -4.01 3.45
C LEU A 324 -14.73 -4.37 3.72
N ALA A 325 -15.52 -3.42 4.23
CA ALA A 325 -16.92 -3.64 4.53
C ALA A 325 -17.76 -3.90 3.27
N ALA A 326 -17.49 -3.17 2.19
CA ALA A 326 -18.17 -3.38 0.92
C ALA A 326 -17.84 -4.73 0.31
N LEU A 327 -16.56 -5.12 0.31
CA LEU A 327 -16.14 -6.45 -0.11
C LEU A 327 -16.83 -7.54 0.73
N ALA A 328 -16.88 -7.37 2.06
CA ALA A 328 -17.58 -8.30 2.94
C ALA A 328 -19.07 -8.43 2.62
N ILE A 329 -19.77 -7.31 2.47
CA ILE A 329 -21.20 -7.28 2.16
C ILE A 329 -21.46 -7.91 0.78
N TYR A 330 -20.65 -7.56 -0.22
CA TYR A 330 -20.75 -8.13 -1.56
C TYR A 330 -20.55 -9.65 -1.56
N LEU A 331 -19.54 -10.15 -0.85
CA LEU A 331 -19.32 -11.59 -0.72
C LEU A 331 -20.47 -12.26 0.04
N CYS A 332 -21.02 -11.60 1.06
CA CYS A 332 -22.23 -12.13 1.72
C CYS A 332 -23.39 -12.28 0.72
N LEU A 333 -23.59 -11.28 -0.14
CA LEU A 333 -24.64 -11.23 -1.16
C LEU A 333 -24.45 -12.30 -2.25
N LYS A 334 -23.20 -12.53 -2.65
CA LYS A 334 -22.82 -13.56 -3.62
C LYS A 334 -23.11 -14.98 -3.12
N TYR A 335 -22.96 -15.22 -1.82
CA TYR A 335 -23.18 -16.53 -1.17
C TYR A 335 -24.46 -16.58 -0.31
N ASP A 336 -25.46 -15.77 -0.64
CA ASP A 336 -26.78 -15.84 -0.01
C ASP A 336 -27.56 -17.09 -0.46
N VAL A 337 -28.23 -17.76 0.50
CA VAL A 337 -28.96 -19.02 0.30
C VAL A 337 -30.14 -18.85 -0.67
N ASP A 338 -30.83 -17.71 -0.57
CA ASP A 338 -32.06 -17.45 -1.32
C ASP A 338 -31.77 -16.81 -2.69
N ASN A 339 -30.49 -16.52 -2.98
CA ASN A 339 -30.07 -15.77 -4.15
C ASN A 339 -29.39 -16.69 -5.15
N ASN A 340 -30.00 -16.91 -6.32
CA ASN A 340 -29.40 -17.68 -7.42
C ASN A 340 -28.33 -16.87 -8.22
N GLY A 341 -27.62 -15.97 -7.52
CA GLY A 341 -26.62 -15.07 -8.07
C GLY A 341 -27.04 -13.61 -8.08
N LEU A 342 -26.10 -12.70 -8.40
CA LEU A 342 -26.26 -11.24 -8.27
C LEU A 342 -27.36 -10.60 -9.14
N LYS A 343 -28.17 -11.37 -9.88
CA LYS A 343 -29.27 -10.81 -10.70
C LYS A 343 -30.59 -10.69 -9.95
N ASP A 344 -30.79 -11.50 -8.91
CA ASP A 344 -32.06 -11.55 -8.18
C ASP A 344 -32.03 -10.77 -6.85
N TYR A 345 -30.85 -10.34 -6.36
CA TYR A 345 -30.77 -9.64 -5.07
C TYR A 345 -31.53 -8.32 -5.03
N PHE A 346 -31.62 -7.56 -6.14
CA PHE A 346 -32.37 -6.31 -6.17
C PHE A 346 -33.86 -6.52 -5.90
N LYS A 347 -34.39 -7.67 -6.29
CA LYS A 347 -35.78 -8.06 -5.98
C LYS A 347 -35.95 -8.45 -4.52
N ILE A 348 -34.93 -9.05 -3.92
CA ILE A 348 -34.99 -9.62 -2.56
C ILE A 348 -34.81 -8.53 -1.50
N TYR A 349 -33.83 -7.64 -1.67
CA TYR A 349 -33.39 -6.75 -0.60
C TYR A 349 -33.79 -5.29 -0.79
N ASN A 350 -34.07 -4.84 -2.02
CA ASN A 350 -34.42 -3.45 -2.35
C ASN A 350 -33.69 -2.39 -1.49
N SER A 351 -32.35 -2.38 -1.55
CA SER A 351 -31.49 -1.59 -0.67
C SER A 351 -30.47 -0.78 -1.47
N ASP A 352 -30.55 0.56 -1.35
CA ASP A 352 -29.61 1.51 -1.98
C ASP A 352 -28.16 1.29 -1.54
N LEU A 353 -27.94 0.77 -0.33
CA LEU A 353 -26.59 0.39 0.12
C LEU A 353 -26.05 -0.78 -0.71
N LEU A 354 -26.86 -1.83 -0.90
CA LEU A 354 -26.42 -3.01 -1.64
C LEU A 354 -26.17 -2.68 -3.12
N GLU A 355 -26.96 -1.79 -3.70
CA GLU A 355 -26.70 -1.27 -5.05
C GLU A 355 -25.34 -0.59 -5.16
N ARG A 356 -25.03 0.35 -4.24
CA ARG A 356 -23.72 1.01 -4.21
C ARG A 356 -22.57 0.06 -3.93
N VAL A 357 -22.78 -0.96 -3.09
CA VAL A 357 -21.77 -1.98 -2.83
C VAL A 357 -21.48 -2.80 -4.09
N VAL A 358 -22.52 -3.24 -4.80
CA VAL A 358 -22.35 -4.01 -6.03
C VAL A 358 -21.74 -3.16 -7.13
N ASP A 359 -22.22 -1.92 -7.33
CA ASP A 359 -21.62 -0.99 -8.29
C ASP A 359 -20.13 -0.75 -7.99
N PHE A 360 -19.78 -0.52 -6.73
CA PHE A 360 -18.40 -0.35 -6.31
C PHE A 360 -17.52 -1.57 -6.62
N VAL A 361 -17.99 -2.78 -6.30
CA VAL A 361 -17.20 -4.00 -6.51
C VAL A 361 -17.13 -4.37 -7.99
N GLU A 362 -18.23 -4.35 -8.73
CA GLU A 362 -18.27 -4.69 -10.16
C GLU A 362 -17.52 -3.68 -11.04
N ASN A 363 -17.41 -2.43 -10.61
CA ASN A 363 -16.67 -1.39 -11.33
C ASN A 363 -15.33 -1.02 -10.66
N TYR A 364 -14.84 -1.87 -9.75
CA TYR A 364 -13.62 -1.59 -9.00
C TYR A 364 -12.41 -1.46 -9.91
N LYS A 365 -11.67 -0.36 -9.76
CA LYS A 365 -10.39 -0.14 -10.44
C LYS A 365 -9.27 -0.17 -9.40
N PRO A 366 -8.28 -1.07 -9.53
CA PRO A 366 -7.23 -1.18 -8.53
C PRO A 366 -6.39 0.10 -8.45
N LEU A 367 -6.20 0.60 -7.24
CA LEU A 367 -5.44 1.77 -6.82
C LEU A 367 -3.95 1.49 -6.59
N PHE A 368 -3.60 0.30 -6.13
CA PHE A 368 -2.23 -0.03 -5.75
C PHE A 368 -1.60 -1.09 -6.66
N HIS A 369 -2.38 -1.76 -7.51
CA HIS A 369 -1.83 -2.63 -8.56
C HIS A 369 -0.80 -1.87 -9.42
N PRO A 370 0.40 -2.43 -9.66
CA PRO A 370 1.50 -1.73 -10.32
C PRO A 370 1.13 -1.10 -11.67
N LYS A 371 0.39 -1.81 -12.52
CA LYS A 371 -0.06 -1.30 -13.83
C LYS A 371 -0.97 -0.10 -13.70
N SER A 372 -1.98 -0.21 -12.85
CA SER A 372 -2.97 0.84 -12.65
C SER A 372 -2.36 2.06 -11.97
N TYR A 373 -1.40 1.83 -11.07
CA TYR A 373 -0.56 2.89 -10.50
C TYR A 373 0.19 3.63 -11.63
N GLN A 374 0.91 2.92 -12.51
CA GLN A 374 1.61 3.57 -13.63
C GLN A 374 0.65 4.36 -14.53
N LEU A 375 -0.49 3.76 -14.90
CA LEU A 375 -1.48 4.38 -15.77
C LEU A 375 -1.97 5.71 -15.21
N ARG A 376 -2.28 5.75 -13.91
CA ARG A 376 -2.70 6.99 -13.24
C ARG A 376 -1.57 8.00 -13.15
N THR A 377 -0.38 7.57 -12.78
CA THR A 377 0.77 8.46 -12.63
C THR A 377 1.17 9.09 -13.96
N VAL A 378 1.13 8.35 -15.07
CA VAL A 378 1.33 8.91 -16.43
C VAL A 378 0.26 9.92 -16.80
N ASN A 379 -1.00 9.61 -16.52
CA ASN A 379 -2.08 10.57 -16.76
C ASN A 379 -1.91 11.85 -15.92
N GLU A 380 -1.40 11.75 -14.70
CA GLU A 380 -1.11 12.90 -13.86
C GLU A 380 0.10 13.71 -14.37
N ILE A 381 1.18 13.04 -14.79
CA ILE A 381 2.32 13.70 -15.45
C ILE A 381 1.83 14.51 -16.65
N TYR A 382 0.99 13.91 -17.48
CA TYR A 382 0.41 14.55 -18.65
C TYR A 382 -0.44 15.78 -18.27
N LYS A 383 -1.33 15.67 -17.27
CA LYS A 383 -2.13 16.79 -16.78
C LYS A 383 -1.26 17.95 -16.26
N ARG A 384 -0.25 17.64 -15.44
CA ARG A 384 0.65 18.65 -14.86
C ARG A 384 1.55 19.28 -15.90
N TRP A 385 1.96 18.52 -16.90
CA TRP A 385 2.69 19.03 -18.06
C TRP A 385 1.85 20.03 -18.85
N ILE A 386 0.55 19.77 -19.09
CA ILE A 386 -0.35 20.76 -19.72
C ILE A 386 -0.40 22.06 -18.93
N VAL A 387 -0.54 21.99 -17.60
CA VAL A 387 -0.51 23.18 -16.74
C VAL A 387 0.79 23.96 -16.95
N LEU A 388 1.92 23.26 -16.91
CA LEU A 388 3.24 23.85 -17.09
C LEU A 388 3.40 24.52 -18.47
N GLN A 389 2.87 23.92 -19.54
CA GLN A 389 2.85 24.52 -20.88
C GLN A 389 2.00 25.79 -20.93
N ASN A 390 0.82 25.77 -20.31
CA ASN A 390 -0.07 26.93 -20.26
C ASN A 390 0.56 28.11 -19.50
N LEU A 391 1.39 27.85 -18.50
CA LEU A 391 2.14 28.89 -17.79
C LEU A 391 3.22 29.55 -18.68
N CYS A 392 3.71 28.88 -19.72
CA CYS A 392 4.69 29.46 -20.64
C CYS A 392 4.08 30.33 -21.74
N ASN A 393 2.79 30.13 -22.04
CA ASN A 393 2.09 30.81 -23.12
C ASN A 393 1.56 32.17 -22.65
N GLU A 394 2.48 33.13 -22.46
CA GLU A 394 2.17 34.57 -22.48
C GLU A 394 2.28 35.11 -23.92
N PRO A 395 1.52 36.16 -24.29
CA PRO A 395 1.09 36.44 -25.67
C PRO A 395 2.17 36.74 -26.72
N ASP A 396 3.45 36.88 -26.37
CA ASP A 396 4.53 37.21 -27.30
C ASP A 396 5.35 36.00 -27.80
N ILE A 397 5.03 34.79 -27.35
CA ILE A 397 5.61 33.54 -27.88
C ILE A 397 4.47 32.71 -28.42
N THR A 398 4.32 32.69 -29.75
CA THR A 398 3.32 31.85 -30.41
C THR A 398 3.48 30.40 -29.96
N PRO A 399 2.46 29.78 -29.33
CA PRO A 399 2.54 28.39 -28.94
C PRO A 399 2.55 27.55 -30.20
N GLU A 400 3.57 26.71 -30.38
CA GLU A 400 3.31 25.47 -31.12
C GLU A 400 2.26 24.71 -30.29
N PRO A 401 1.09 24.40 -30.86
CA PRO A 401 0.04 23.71 -30.14
C PRO A 401 0.58 22.35 -29.69
N LEU A 402 0.12 21.89 -28.51
CA LEU A 402 0.22 20.50 -28.01
C LEU A 402 0.74 19.56 -29.08
N THR A 403 2.02 19.15 -29.03
CA THR A 403 2.50 18.26 -30.09
C THR A 403 1.64 16.99 -30.04
N PRO A 404 0.98 16.60 -31.16
CA PRO A 404 0.24 15.34 -31.25
C PRO A 404 1.07 14.12 -30.78
N GLU A 405 2.39 14.28 -30.79
CA GLU A 405 3.41 13.39 -30.26
C GLU A 405 3.22 13.05 -28.77
N MET A 406 2.92 14.00 -27.87
CA MET A 406 2.79 13.66 -26.43
C MET A 406 1.50 12.91 -26.09
N ILE A 407 0.40 13.23 -26.78
CA ILE A 407 -0.82 12.43 -26.72
C ILE A 407 -0.52 11.03 -27.24
N HIS A 408 0.23 10.95 -28.36
CA HIS A 408 0.64 9.68 -28.92
C HIS A 408 1.54 8.87 -27.98
N TYR A 409 2.52 9.46 -27.31
CA TYR A 409 3.38 8.75 -26.34
C TYR A 409 2.63 8.30 -25.10
N ARG A 410 1.71 9.14 -24.59
CA ARG A 410 0.81 8.72 -23.52
C ARG A 410 0.01 7.51 -23.96
N ASP A 411 -0.65 7.59 -25.11
CA ASP A 411 -1.52 6.53 -25.61
C ASP A 411 -0.71 5.26 -25.97
N SER A 412 0.52 5.42 -26.47
CA SER A 412 1.45 4.32 -26.74
C SER A 412 1.90 3.65 -25.45
N PHE A 413 2.33 4.41 -24.44
CA PHE A 413 2.68 3.89 -23.12
C PHE A 413 1.51 3.14 -22.46
N ILE A 414 0.30 3.68 -22.57
CA ILE A 414 -0.93 3.01 -22.09
C ILE A 414 -1.13 1.71 -22.85
N SER A 415 -1.05 1.74 -24.18
CA SER A 415 -1.16 0.55 -25.03
C SER A 415 -0.11 -0.51 -24.68
N CYS A 416 1.10 -0.12 -24.28
CA CYS A 416 2.15 -1.05 -23.86
C CYS A 416 1.82 -1.77 -22.55
N LEU A 417 1.25 -1.05 -21.58
CA LEU A 417 0.84 -1.62 -20.29
C LEU A 417 -0.38 -2.54 -20.43
N GLU A 418 -1.29 -2.21 -21.35
CA GLU A 418 -2.48 -2.99 -21.68
C GLU A 418 -2.17 -4.17 -22.63
N HIS A 419 -0.98 -4.20 -23.24
CA HIS A 419 -0.64 -5.25 -24.19
C HIS A 419 -0.52 -6.64 -23.51
N PRO A 420 -1.04 -7.72 -24.11
CA PRO A 420 -1.02 -9.07 -23.53
C PRO A 420 0.38 -9.60 -23.16
N TYR A 421 1.42 -9.18 -23.88
CA TYR A 421 2.82 -9.53 -23.56
C TYR A 421 3.30 -8.99 -22.19
N PHE A 422 2.67 -7.93 -21.68
CA PHE A 422 2.87 -7.42 -20.32
C PHE A 422 1.90 -8.06 -19.31
N ALA A 423 0.94 -8.87 -19.76
CA ALA A 423 0.02 -9.66 -18.93
C ALA A 423 0.48 -11.13 -18.80
N THR A 424 1.16 -11.69 -19.79
CA THR A 424 1.56 -13.11 -19.81
C THR A 424 3.05 -13.25 -20.03
N ASN A 425 3.79 -13.59 -18.97
CA ASN A 425 5.16 -14.09 -19.08
C ASN A 425 5.27 -15.55 -18.62
N SER A 426 4.20 -16.33 -18.76
CA SER A 426 4.33 -17.77 -18.72
C SER A 426 4.68 -18.25 -20.13
N ASN A 427 5.82 -18.91 -20.27
CA ASN A 427 6.10 -19.81 -21.39
C ASN A 427 5.16 -21.03 -21.40
N GLU A 428 4.05 -20.98 -20.67
CA GLU A 428 3.05 -22.03 -20.55
C GLU A 428 1.84 -21.63 -21.40
N LYS A 429 1.84 -22.13 -22.63
CA LYS A 429 0.81 -21.87 -23.65
C LYS A 429 -0.57 -22.48 -23.35
N ASP A 430 -0.78 -23.04 -22.16
CA ASP A 430 -1.89 -23.97 -21.93
C ASP A 430 -2.95 -23.50 -20.92
N TYR A 431 -2.86 -22.28 -20.38
CA TYR A 431 -3.87 -21.76 -19.45
C TYR A 431 -4.52 -20.46 -19.96
N GLU A 432 -5.76 -20.57 -20.44
CA GLU A 432 -6.64 -19.46 -20.89
C GLU A 432 -7.04 -18.46 -19.78
N TYR A 433 -6.53 -18.62 -18.55
CA TYR A 433 -7.00 -17.91 -17.35
C TYR A 433 -5.98 -16.92 -16.76
N SER A 434 -5.26 -16.18 -17.61
CA SER A 434 -4.37 -15.11 -17.15
C SER A 434 -5.19 -13.89 -16.68
N PHE A 435 -5.66 -13.91 -15.45
CA PHE A 435 -6.17 -12.70 -14.81
C PHE A 435 -5.02 -11.68 -14.69
N ASP A 436 -5.21 -10.45 -15.16
CA ASP A 436 -4.19 -9.36 -15.11
C ASP A 436 -3.92 -8.82 -13.68
N VAL A 437 -4.20 -9.64 -12.67
CA VAL A 437 -4.13 -9.32 -11.24
C VAL A 437 -2.72 -9.60 -10.70
N THR A 438 -2.07 -10.62 -11.25
CA THR A 438 -0.74 -11.06 -10.85
C THR A 438 0.28 -10.75 -11.91
N MET A 439 1.49 -10.44 -11.46
CA MET A 439 2.57 -9.98 -12.31
C MET A 439 3.81 -10.83 -12.10
N GLY A 440 4.48 -11.17 -13.19
CA GLY A 440 5.78 -11.84 -13.14
C GLY A 440 6.78 -11.03 -12.31
N LYS A 441 7.74 -11.73 -11.68
CA LYS A 441 8.76 -11.08 -10.83
C LYS A 441 9.54 -10.00 -11.58
N ASP A 442 9.89 -10.22 -12.83
CA ASP A 442 10.66 -9.28 -13.63
C ASP A 442 9.83 -8.07 -14.07
N GLN A 443 8.57 -8.29 -14.50
CA GLN A 443 7.63 -7.22 -14.79
C GLN A 443 7.37 -6.34 -13.55
N SER A 444 7.17 -6.95 -12.39
CA SER A 444 7.04 -6.24 -11.12
C SER A 444 8.27 -5.37 -10.80
N ARG A 445 9.48 -5.87 -11.08
CA ARG A 445 10.73 -5.11 -10.86
C ARG A 445 10.83 -3.93 -11.82
N VAL A 446 10.56 -4.13 -13.11
CA VAL A 446 10.53 -3.05 -14.11
C VAL A 446 9.54 -1.97 -13.68
N LEU A 447 8.29 -2.32 -13.35
CA LEU A 447 7.28 -1.33 -12.97
C LEU A 447 7.61 -0.58 -11.67
N VAL A 448 8.27 -1.21 -10.70
CA VAL A 448 8.77 -0.51 -9.50
C VAL A 448 9.80 0.55 -9.86
N LEU A 449 10.67 0.28 -10.83
CA LEU A 449 11.66 1.26 -11.27
C LEU A 449 11.02 2.36 -12.12
N VAL A 450 10.08 2.02 -13.00
CA VAL A 450 9.25 2.99 -13.74
C VAL A 450 8.51 3.92 -12.78
N SER A 451 7.93 3.40 -11.68
CA SER A 451 7.30 4.22 -10.63
C SER A 451 8.26 5.28 -10.08
N LYS A 452 9.50 4.90 -9.75
CA LYS A 452 10.49 5.85 -9.19
C LYS A 452 10.81 6.97 -10.17
N ILE A 453 10.93 6.66 -11.46
CA ILE A 453 11.17 7.64 -12.52
C ILE A 453 9.97 8.59 -12.62
N GLN A 454 8.76 8.05 -12.69
CA GLN A 454 7.54 8.85 -12.80
C GLN A 454 7.31 9.76 -11.58
N GLU A 455 7.51 9.25 -10.36
CA GLU A 455 7.46 10.04 -9.13
C GLU A 455 8.46 11.20 -9.15
N ARG A 456 9.67 10.94 -9.68
CA ARG A 456 10.70 11.97 -9.81
C ARG A 456 10.31 13.04 -10.83
N ILE A 457 9.78 12.65 -11.99
CA ILE A 457 9.26 13.57 -13.02
C ILE A 457 8.16 14.46 -12.42
N LEU A 458 7.18 13.86 -11.73
CA LEU A 458 6.10 14.62 -11.08
C LEU A 458 6.64 15.64 -10.07
N LYS A 459 7.58 15.22 -9.22
CA LYS A 459 8.19 16.12 -8.23
C LYS A 459 8.87 17.31 -8.89
N ILE A 460 9.61 17.09 -9.99
CA ILE A 460 10.27 18.19 -10.70
C ILE A 460 9.23 19.12 -11.36
N ILE A 461 8.16 18.57 -11.95
CA ILE A 461 7.06 19.40 -12.51
C ILE A 461 6.44 20.27 -11.40
N GLU A 462 6.15 19.70 -10.23
CA GLU A 462 5.57 20.43 -9.09
C GLU A 462 6.49 21.54 -8.58
N GLU A 463 7.79 21.27 -8.43
CA GLU A 463 8.81 22.25 -8.06
C GLU A 463 8.89 23.42 -9.06
N LEU A 464 8.79 23.12 -10.36
CA LEU A 464 8.78 24.13 -11.42
C LEU A 464 7.52 24.98 -11.43
N ILE A 465 6.34 24.38 -11.30
CA ILE A 465 5.06 25.10 -11.21
C ILE A 465 5.10 26.04 -10.00
N SER A 466 5.48 25.54 -8.83
CA SER A 466 5.56 26.34 -7.60
C SER A 466 6.56 27.49 -7.70
N SER A 467 7.73 27.25 -8.32
CA SER A 467 8.74 28.28 -8.56
C SER A 467 8.24 29.37 -9.50
N TYR A 468 7.54 28.98 -10.57
CA TYR A 468 6.96 29.90 -11.54
C TYR A 468 5.89 30.79 -10.89
N GLU A 469 4.94 30.21 -10.16
CA GLU A 469 3.88 30.96 -9.46
C GLU A 469 4.45 31.95 -8.45
N THR A 470 5.45 31.51 -7.66
CA THR A 470 6.12 32.37 -6.68
C THR A 470 6.83 33.55 -7.33
N LEU A 471 7.51 33.35 -8.45
CA LEU A 471 8.18 34.42 -9.19
C LEU A 471 7.19 35.35 -9.88
N LYS A 472 6.11 34.81 -10.46
CA LYS A 472 5.04 35.58 -11.08
C LYS A 472 4.39 36.55 -10.09
N GLN A 473 3.98 36.06 -8.92
CA GLN A 473 3.42 36.91 -7.86
C GLN A 473 4.37 38.03 -7.42
N ARG A 474 5.67 37.75 -7.34
CA ARG A 474 6.70 38.77 -7.01
C ARG A 474 6.85 39.83 -8.11
N ILE A 475 6.65 39.46 -9.37
CA ILE A 475 6.73 40.38 -10.51
C ILE A 475 5.48 41.26 -10.60
N GLU A 476 4.30 40.68 -10.42
CA GLU A 476 3.01 41.37 -10.43
C GLU A 476 2.84 42.34 -9.25
N GLY A 477 3.52 42.11 -8.13
CA GLY A 477 3.54 42.99 -6.96
C GLY A 477 4.29 44.32 -7.10
N PHE A 478 4.57 44.78 -8.33
CA PHE A 478 5.19 46.08 -8.71
C PHE A 478 6.57 46.45 -8.13
N ASN A 479 7.21 45.61 -7.29
CA ASN A 479 8.54 45.84 -6.70
C ASN A 479 9.62 44.85 -7.18
N SER A 480 9.52 44.34 -8.41
CA SER A 480 10.50 43.36 -8.92
C SER A 480 11.80 44.01 -9.41
N SER A 481 12.93 43.52 -8.89
CA SER A 481 14.26 43.94 -9.35
C SER A 481 14.55 43.45 -10.78
N LYS A 482 15.48 44.11 -11.49
CA LYS A 482 15.94 43.68 -12.82
C LYS A 482 16.42 42.22 -12.83
N SER A 483 17.07 41.79 -11.75
CA SER A 483 17.51 40.40 -11.57
C SER A 483 16.34 39.43 -11.43
N GLN A 484 15.27 39.80 -10.72
CA GLN A 484 14.08 38.96 -10.58
C GLN A 484 13.33 38.78 -11.91
N ARG A 485 13.24 39.83 -12.72
CA ARG A 485 12.65 39.74 -14.08
C ARG A 485 13.51 38.86 -15.00
N GLN A 486 14.83 39.00 -14.95
CA GLN A 486 15.74 38.11 -15.70
C GLN A 486 15.61 36.65 -15.27
N ASN A 487 15.50 36.37 -13.97
CA ASN A 487 15.30 35.02 -13.45
C ASN A 487 13.96 34.42 -13.91
N PHE A 488 12.90 35.23 -14.01
CA PHE A 488 11.60 34.78 -14.52
C PHE A 488 11.65 34.43 -16.01
N PHE A 489 12.26 35.25 -16.86
CA PHE A 489 12.45 34.91 -18.28
C PHE A 489 13.37 33.70 -18.46
N LEU A 490 14.41 33.56 -17.63
CA LEU A 490 15.26 32.37 -17.63
C LEU A 490 14.47 31.12 -17.25
N LEU A 491 13.60 31.20 -16.24
CA LEU A 491 12.72 30.11 -15.84
C LEU A 491 11.73 29.75 -16.95
N GLN A 492 11.08 30.74 -17.59
CA GLN A 492 10.17 30.51 -18.72
C GLN A 492 10.87 29.79 -19.87
N ARG A 493 12.11 30.18 -20.20
CA ARG A 493 12.94 29.47 -21.19
C ARG A 493 13.33 28.07 -20.73
N ASN A 494 13.65 27.89 -19.46
CA ASN A 494 14.00 26.58 -18.91
C ASN A 494 12.80 25.61 -18.90
N ILE A 495 11.58 26.12 -18.75
CA ILE A 495 10.37 25.31 -18.82
C ILE A 495 10.14 24.72 -20.22
N SER A 496 10.43 25.45 -21.30
CA SER A 496 10.33 24.89 -22.66
C SER A 496 11.34 23.76 -22.88
N HIS A 497 12.57 23.90 -22.41
CA HIS A 497 13.55 22.80 -22.38
C HIS A 497 13.09 21.62 -21.51
N PHE A 498 12.42 21.91 -20.40
CA PHE A 498 11.89 20.89 -19.51
C PHE A 498 10.73 20.10 -20.12
N SER A 499 9.93 20.75 -20.97
CA SER A 499 8.91 20.08 -21.77
C SER A 499 9.53 18.91 -22.54
N TRP A 500 10.59 19.19 -23.32
CA TRP A 500 11.32 18.18 -24.09
C TRP A 500 11.90 17.06 -23.23
N PHE A 501 12.43 17.40 -22.05
CA PHE A 501 12.93 16.42 -21.09
C PHE A 501 11.84 15.45 -20.61
N ILE A 502 10.62 15.95 -20.33
CA ILE A 502 9.49 15.09 -19.97
C ILE A 502 9.15 14.16 -21.14
N GLN A 503 9.07 14.69 -22.37
CA GLN A 503 8.78 13.88 -23.55
C GLN A 503 9.81 12.76 -23.72
N PHE A 504 11.10 13.09 -23.63
CA PHE A 504 12.21 12.14 -23.70
C PHE A 504 12.12 11.06 -22.62
N SER A 505 11.82 11.46 -21.39
CA SER A 505 11.68 10.54 -20.27
C SER A 505 10.52 9.57 -20.50
N MET A 506 9.39 10.04 -21.03
CA MET A 506 8.23 9.21 -21.37
C MET A 506 8.54 8.20 -22.49
N ILE A 507 9.26 8.62 -23.54
CA ILE A 507 9.74 7.73 -24.61
C ILE A 507 10.68 6.66 -24.05
N SER A 508 11.59 7.06 -23.18
CA SER A 508 12.55 6.14 -22.55
C SER A 508 11.83 5.13 -21.67
N LEU A 509 10.81 5.55 -20.93
CA LEU A 509 9.96 4.66 -20.15
C LEU A 509 9.21 3.64 -21.02
N GLU A 510 8.67 4.08 -22.16
CA GLU A 510 8.04 3.19 -23.13
C GLU A 510 9.03 2.15 -23.69
N ALA A 511 10.24 2.59 -24.09
CA ALA A 511 11.30 1.70 -24.56
C ALA A 511 11.75 0.70 -23.49
N ILE A 512 11.83 1.12 -22.22
CA ILE A 512 12.15 0.24 -21.09
C ILE A 512 11.07 -0.82 -20.89
N LEU A 513 9.79 -0.46 -20.98
CA LEU A 513 8.69 -1.44 -20.91
C LEU A 513 8.81 -2.46 -22.04
N HIS A 514 9.07 -2.02 -23.27
CA HIS A 514 9.24 -2.93 -24.41
C HIS A 514 10.45 -3.85 -24.29
N THR A 515 11.59 -3.35 -23.83
CA THR A 515 12.85 -4.10 -23.83
C THR A 515 13.07 -4.94 -22.57
N GLN A 516 12.39 -4.62 -21.46
CA GLN A 516 12.57 -5.23 -20.14
C GLN A 516 14.04 -5.23 -19.63
N LYS A 517 14.92 -4.41 -20.21
CA LYS A 517 16.34 -4.34 -19.86
C LYS A 517 16.54 -3.53 -18.58
N HIS A 518 16.91 -4.21 -17.49
CA HIS A 518 17.09 -3.58 -16.17
C HIS A 518 18.26 -2.58 -16.13
N ASP A 519 19.37 -2.86 -16.81
CA ASP A 519 20.58 -2.03 -16.76
C ASP A 519 20.38 -0.62 -17.36
N LEU A 520 19.46 -0.50 -18.33
CA LEU A 520 19.08 0.80 -18.91
C LEU A 520 18.33 1.68 -17.91
N ILE A 521 17.66 1.08 -16.92
CA ILE A 521 16.83 1.81 -15.97
C ILE A 521 17.67 2.52 -14.92
N ASP A 522 18.72 1.86 -14.41
CA ASP A 522 19.61 2.46 -13.42
C ASP A 522 20.41 3.62 -14.04
N GLN A 523 20.83 3.48 -15.30
CA GLN A 523 21.45 4.57 -16.06
C GLN A 523 20.48 5.75 -16.22
N LEU A 524 19.23 5.49 -16.63
CA LEU A 524 18.22 6.54 -16.76
C LEU A 524 17.97 7.26 -15.42
N LEU A 525 17.87 6.51 -14.32
CA LEU A 525 17.69 7.08 -12.98
C LEU A 525 18.86 7.99 -12.57
N GLU A 526 20.10 7.56 -12.80
CA GLU A 526 21.29 8.36 -12.51
C GLU A 526 21.30 9.65 -13.35
N TRP A 527 20.97 9.56 -14.64
CA TRP A 527 20.89 10.71 -15.52
C TRP A 527 19.76 11.69 -15.12
N LEU A 528 18.57 11.19 -14.77
CA LEU A 528 17.48 12.01 -14.24
C LEU A 528 17.90 12.74 -12.94
N GLU A 529 18.72 12.10 -12.10
CA GLU A 529 19.23 12.71 -10.88
C GLU A 529 20.24 13.82 -11.18
N GLN A 530 21.19 13.57 -12.08
CA GLN A 530 22.18 14.56 -12.49
C GLN A 530 21.51 15.77 -13.18
N TYR A 531 20.60 15.52 -14.11
CA TYR A 531 19.86 16.56 -14.82
C TYR A 531 18.94 17.36 -13.88
N GLY A 532 18.23 16.69 -12.97
CA GLY A 532 17.41 17.35 -11.96
C GLY A 532 18.23 18.25 -11.02
N LYS A 533 19.44 17.84 -10.61
CA LYS A 533 20.34 18.67 -9.80
C LYS A 533 20.85 19.90 -10.56
N ALA A 534 21.20 19.74 -11.83
CA ALA A 534 21.63 20.83 -12.70
C ALA A 534 20.55 21.91 -12.87
N MET A 535 19.28 21.51 -12.88
CA MET A 535 18.13 22.40 -13.06
C MET A 535 17.58 23.00 -11.75
N GLY A 536 17.70 22.29 -10.62
CA GLY A 536 17.32 22.81 -9.29
C GLY A 536 18.16 24.01 -8.84
N LEU A 537 19.31 24.21 -9.48
CA LEU A 537 20.02 25.48 -9.50
C LEU A 537 19.31 26.41 -10.50
N VAL A 538 18.28 27.12 -10.03
CA VAL A 538 17.46 28.12 -10.78
C VAL A 538 18.31 29.20 -11.51
N HIS A 539 19.64 29.18 -11.35
CA HIS A 539 20.61 30.14 -11.87
C HIS A 539 21.64 29.57 -12.86
N THR A 540 21.65 28.27 -13.16
CA THR A 540 22.65 27.68 -14.07
C THR A 540 22.10 27.49 -15.49
N ARG A 541 22.87 27.96 -16.48
CA ARG A 541 22.68 27.55 -17.89
C ARG A 541 22.98 26.06 -17.98
N ILE A 542 22.10 25.29 -18.63
CA ILE A 542 22.39 23.90 -19.01
C ILE A 542 23.70 23.90 -19.81
N SER A 543 24.67 23.09 -19.37
CA SER A 543 25.99 23.02 -19.98
C SER A 543 25.99 22.16 -21.24
N LYS A 544 26.95 22.39 -22.14
CA LYS A 544 27.19 21.53 -23.32
C LYS A 544 27.47 20.06 -22.95
N ASN A 545 27.92 19.79 -21.73
CA ASN A 545 28.24 18.44 -21.27
C ASN A 545 26.99 17.66 -20.85
N GLU A 546 26.04 18.30 -20.16
CA GLU A 546 24.74 17.71 -19.81
C GLU A 546 23.92 17.40 -21.08
N TYR A 547 24.09 18.24 -22.09
CA TYR A 547 23.55 18.05 -23.43
C TYR A 547 24.13 16.82 -24.14
N ALA A 548 25.45 16.62 -24.10
CA ALA A 548 26.11 15.46 -24.73
C ALA A 548 25.73 14.14 -24.04
N ALA A 549 25.63 14.15 -22.70
CA ALA A 549 25.22 12.98 -21.92
C ALA A 549 23.79 12.51 -22.25
N THR A 550 22.87 13.45 -22.51
CA THR A 550 21.48 13.15 -22.92
C THR A 550 21.43 12.45 -24.28
N LYS A 551 22.27 12.90 -25.23
CA LYS A 551 22.38 12.30 -26.56
C LYS A 551 23.00 10.90 -26.51
N GLU A 552 24.07 10.73 -25.75
CA GLU A 552 24.75 9.44 -25.57
C GLU A 552 23.82 8.39 -24.95
N MET A 553 23.03 8.77 -23.94
CA MET A 553 22.06 7.89 -23.32
C MET A 553 20.95 7.45 -24.30
N PHE A 554 20.48 8.34 -25.17
CA PHE A 554 19.52 8.00 -26.22
C PHE A 554 20.10 7.03 -27.24
N GLU A 555 21.32 7.28 -27.71
CA GLU A 555 22.02 6.39 -28.64
C GLU A 555 22.24 5.00 -28.02
N LEU A 556 22.40 4.93 -26.70
CA LEU A 556 22.52 3.67 -25.96
C LEU A 556 21.17 2.93 -25.82
N ILE A 557 20.07 3.65 -25.60
CA ILE A 557 18.70 3.09 -25.53
C ILE A 557 18.23 2.61 -26.91
N VAL A 558 18.49 3.38 -27.97
CA VAL A 558 18.00 3.11 -29.33
C VAL A 558 18.96 2.23 -30.13
N GLY A 559 20.27 2.31 -29.87
CA GLY A 559 21.32 1.64 -30.64
C GLY A 559 21.62 0.19 -30.24
N GLN A 560 21.06 -0.33 -29.15
CA GLN A 560 21.34 -1.70 -28.67
C GLN A 560 20.18 -2.68 -28.88
N ASP A 561 19.87 -3.04 -30.14
CA ASP A 561 19.60 -4.43 -30.62
C ASP A 561 18.94 -4.47 -32.00
N ASP A 562 19.72 -4.77 -33.04
CA ASP A 562 19.24 -5.03 -34.42
C ASP A 562 18.41 -6.33 -34.53
N GLN A 563 18.53 -7.25 -33.57
CA GLN A 563 17.81 -8.53 -33.60
C GLN A 563 16.42 -8.50 -32.96
N ASN A 564 16.19 -7.65 -31.95
CA ASN A 564 14.87 -7.46 -31.32
C ASN A 564 14.01 -6.42 -32.04
N MET A 565 14.61 -5.54 -32.86
CA MET A 565 13.92 -4.62 -33.78
C MET A 565 13.06 -5.29 -34.88
N LYS A 566 13.05 -6.63 -34.96
CA LYS A 566 12.11 -7.38 -35.81
C LYS A 566 10.71 -7.53 -35.17
N LEU A 567 10.58 -7.37 -33.86
CA LEU A 567 9.31 -7.45 -33.11
C LEU A 567 8.61 -6.10 -32.94
N VAL A 568 9.34 -5.01 -33.20
CA VAL A 568 8.87 -3.62 -33.11
C VAL A 568 8.05 -3.28 -34.36
N SER A 569 6.83 -2.78 -34.17
CA SER A 569 5.89 -2.53 -35.27
C SER A 569 6.44 -1.48 -36.24
N SER A 570 6.03 -1.55 -37.51
CA SER A 570 6.40 -0.55 -38.53
C SER A 570 5.98 0.89 -38.17
N ARG A 571 5.09 1.05 -37.19
CA ARG A 571 4.65 2.34 -36.63
C ARG A 571 5.68 2.90 -35.64
N GLU A 572 6.27 2.05 -34.80
CA GLU A 572 7.32 2.40 -33.83
C GLU A 572 8.65 2.79 -34.50
N LYS A 573 9.03 2.12 -35.60
CA LYS A 573 10.20 2.52 -36.42
C LYS A 573 10.05 3.92 -37.01
N LYS A 574 8.82 4.29 -37.39
CA LYS A 574 8.50 5.65 -37.86
C LYS A 574 8.50 6.68 -36.73
N LEU A 575 8.25 6.27 -35.48
CA LEU A 575 8.25 7.15 -34.32
C LEU A 575 9.67 7.51 -33.88
N ILE A 576 10.55 6.51 -33.81
CA ILE A 576 11.98 6.66 -33.54
C ILE A 576 12.66 7.44 -34.68
N ALA A 577 12.29 7.17 -35.94
CA ALA A 577 12.80 7.93 -37.09
C ALA A 577 12.19 9.34 -37.22
N GLY A 578 10.98 9.57 -36.70
CA GLY A 578 10.29 10.86 -36.72
C GLY A 578 10.73 11.81 -35.60
N THR A 579 11.30 11.28 -34.51
CA THR A 579 11.88 12.07 -33.42
C THR A 579 13.27 12.60 -33.74
N ALA A 580 14.06 11.90 -34.57
CA ALA A 580 15.42 12.32 -34.93
C ALA A 580 15.51 13.72 -35.61
N PRO A 581 14.62 14.12 -36.54
CA PRO A 581 14.61 15.46 -37.14
C PRO A 581 14.09 16.57 -36.21
N LEU A 582 13.14 16.23 -35.32
CA LEU A 582 12.68 17.13 -34.24
C LEU A 582 13.83 17.42 -33.27
N LEU A 583 14.58 16.37 -32.92
CA LEU A 583 15.80 16.44 -32.13
C LEU A 583 16.89 17.25 -32.81
N GLU A 584 17.17 17.08 -34.11
CA GLU A 584 18.10 17.95 -34.86
C GLU A 584 17.72 19.44 -34.82
N LYS A 585 16.41 19.77 -34.79
CA LYS A 585 15.92 21.15 -34.60
C LYS A 585 16.04 21.64 -33.14
N ILE A 586 15.86 20.75 -32.16
CA ILE A 586 16.04 21.00 -30.71
C ILE A 586 17.52 21.16 -30.35
N PHE A 587 18.39 20.57 -31.15
CA PHE A 587 19.84 20.42 -30.96
C PHE A 587 20.69 21.48 -31.68
N LEU A 588 20.06 22.50 -32.25
CA LEU A 588 20.76 23.71 -32.69
C LEU A 588 20.81 24.70 -31.51
N PRO A 589 22.00 25.20 -31.11
CA PRO A 589 22.06 26.30 -30.15
C PRO A 589 21.23 27.47 -30.70
N PRO A 590 20.50 28.22 -29.85
CA PRO A 590 19.84 29.44 -30.32
C PRO A 590 20.92 30.30 -30.97
N LYS A 591 20.70 30.70 -32.23
CA LYS A 591 21.57 31.68 -32.87
C LYS A 591 21.60 32.92 -31.97
N GLU A 592 22.81 33.37 -31.65
CA GLU A 592 23.11 34.42 -30.65
C GLU A 592 22.24 35.67 -30.75
#